data_AF-A0A3D4KW47-F1
#
_entry.id   AF-A0A3D4KW47-F1
#
_cell.length_a   1.000
_cell.length_b   1.000
_cell.length_c   1.000
_cell.angle_alpha   90.00
_cell.angle_beta   90.00
_cell.angle_gamma   90.00
#
_symmetry.space_group_name_H-M   'P 1'
#
loop_
_entity.id
_entity.type
_entity.pdbx_description
1 polymer ?
#
loop_
_entity_poly.entity_id
_entity_poly.type
_entity_poly.pdbx_seq_one_letter_code
_entity_poly.pdbx_strand_id
1 'polypeptide(L)'
;KQKAAYDISFAPEGMRCGVRTKKRRYEDLYIPLMGAHQCRNLALAVAAAEDMAGEAFCGTEDDIRALRKALSGLFWYGRLSVIRKDPILMVDCCINRVSAAAALETVCELGLTDVTFILAVPDDKDYEGVARAVAEKGHRIVLTKVANPHYRFEGIQLERLKEAGLSCEYVPDLKTAINGTSGHVVVLGTTDMLKEIKRMDRRM
;
A
#
# COMPACT_ATOMS: atom_id res chain seq x y z
N LYS A 1 4.95 -8.32 25.65
CA LYS A 1 5.79 -7.23 25.09
C LYS A 1 4.87 -6.09 24.65
N GLN A 2 5.09 -4.84 25.05
CA GLN A 2 4.29 -3.70 24.58
C GLN A 2 4.57 -3.41 23.09
N LYS A 3 3.54 -3.00 22.33
CA LYS A 3 3.65 -2.73 20.88
C LYS A 3 4.41 -1.41 20.63
N ALA A 4 5.25 -1.37 19.59
CA ALA A 4 6.01 -0.18 19.19
C ALA A 4 5.14 0.91 18.53
N ALA A 5 3.99 0.51 17.97
CA ALA A 5 2.92 1.39 17.50
C ALA A 5 1.60 0.96 18.14
N TYR A 6 0.74 1.92 18.45
CA TYR A 6 -0.54 1.73 19.15
C TYR A 6 -1.55 2.79 18.69
N ASP A 7 -2.82 2.62 19.07
CA ASP A 7 -3.93 3.54 18.74
C ASP A 7 -3.95 3.95 17.26
N ILE A 8 -3.84 2.96 16.37
CA ILE A 8 -3.82 3.17 14.92
C ILE A 8 -5.25 3.39 14.44
N SER A 9 -5.48 4.49 13.75
CA SER A 9 -6.76 4.79 13.09
C SER A 9 -6.53 5.16 11.62
N PHE A 10 -7.42 4.70 10.75
CA PHE A 10 -7.35 4.93 9.31
C PHE A 10 -8.34 6.01 8.88
N ALA A 11 -7.94 6.82 7.90
CA ALA A 11 -8.78 7.76 7.16
C ALA A 11 -8.29 7.79 5.70
N PRO A 12 -9.08 8.24 4.72
CA PRO A 12 -8.64 8.33 3.32
C PRO A 12 -7.38 9.20 3.09
N GLU A 13 -7.11 10.16 3.98
CA GLU A 13 -5.95 11.07 3.94
C GLU A 13 -4.66 10.41 4.42
N GLY A 14 -4.77 9.42 5.30
CA GLY A 14 -3.64 8.79 5.96
C GLY A 14 -4.05 8.13 7.27
N MET A 15 -3.06 7.80 8.10
CA MET A 15 -3.29 7.21 9.41
C MET A 15 -2.85 8.14 10.53
N ARG A 16 -3.47 7.97 11.70
CA ARG A 16 -2.95 8.49 12.98
C ARG A 16 -2.54 7.31 13.84
N CYS A 17 -1.47 7.47 14.60
CA CYS A 17 -0.98 6.45 15.51
C CYS A 17 -0.16 7.02 16.66
N GLY A 18 -0.15 6.30 17.77
CA GLY A 18 0.86 6.45 18.81
C GLY A 18 2.11 5.63 18.47
N VAL A 19 3.28 6.17 18.80
CA VAL A 19 4.59 5.52 18.62
C VAL A 19 5.34 5.50 19.94
N ARG A 20 6.10 4.43 20.17
CA ARG A 20 6.94 4.28 21.35
C ARG A 20 8.36 3.89 20.96
N THR A 21 9.32 4.68 21.44
CA THR A 21 10.74 4.35 21.38
C THR A 21 11.26 3.96 22.77
N LYS A 22 12.57 3.69 22.89
CA LYS A 22 13.20 3.50 24.20
C LYS A 22 13.20 4.79 25.02
N LYS A 23 13.28 5.95 24.37
CA LYS A 23 13.45 7.24 25.03
C LYS A 23 12.11 7.88 25.40
N ARG A 24 11.07 7.75 24.56
CA ARG A 24 9.82 8.49 24.76
C ARG A 24 8.62 7.89 24.02
N ARG A 25 7.43 8.40 24.35
CA ARG A 25 6.17 8.11 23.68
C ARG A 25 5.72 9.32 22.90
N TYR A 26 5.23 9.06 21.70
CA TYR A 26 4.62 10.04 20.82
C TYR A 26 3.17 9.64 20.64
N GLU A 27 2.27 10.59 20.79
CA GLU A 27 0.84 10.39 20.68
C GLU A 27 0.31 11.12 19.45
N ASP A 28 -0.73 10.57 18.83
CA ASP A 28 -1.45 11.19 17.71
C ASP A 28 -0.52 11.72 16.59
N LEU A 29 0.42 10.88 16.15
CA LEU A 29 1.25 11.19 14.98
C LEU A 29 0.47 10.87 13.71
N TYR A 30 0.27 11.88 12.87
CA TYR A 30 -0.29 11.72 11.54
C TYR A 30 0.80 11.32 10.54
N ILE A 31 0.50 10.31 9.72
CA ILE A 31 1.28 9.94 8.53
C ILE A 31 0.38 9.77 7.31
N PRO A 32 0.69 10.41 6.17
CA PRO A 32 -0.04 10.25 4.90
C PRO A 32 0.35 8.95 4.16
N LEU A 33 0.45 7.84 4.89
CA LEU A 33 0.74 6.50 4.37
C LEU A 33 -0.32 5.53 4.90
N MET A 34 -0.63 4.49 4.13
CA MET A 34 -1.58 3.45 4.55
C MET A 34 -0.88 2.16 4.97
N GLY A 35 -1.59 1.36 5.75
CA GLY A 35 -1.17 0.05 6.27
C GLY A 35 -0.52 0.14 7.64
N ALA A 36 -1.07 -0.60 8.61
CA ALA A 36 -0.64 -0.56 10.03
C ALA A 36 0.85 -0.88 10.25
N HIS A 37 1.50 -1.57 9.30
CA HIS A 37 2.94 -1.79 9.33
C HIS A 37 3.76 -0.49 9.18
N GLN A 38 3.22 0.54 8.53
CA GLN A 38 3.89 1.83 8.41
C GLN A 38 4.00 2.57 9.74
N CYS A 39 3.04 2.40 10.66
CA CYS A 39 3.15 2.92 12.02
C CYS A 39 4.30 2.25 12.79
N ARG A 40 4.58 0.96 12.52
CA ARG A 40 5.74 0.27 13.10
C ARG A 40 7.05 0.72 12.46
N ASN A 41 7.06 0.95 11.15
CA ASN A 41 8.21 1.52 10.44
C ASN A 41 8.51 2.93 10.95
N LEU A 42 7.47 3.74 11.20
CA LEU A 42 7.60 5.05 11.82
C LEU A 42 8.25 4.95 13.21
N ALA A 43 7.82 4.00 14.04
CA ALA A 43 8.44 3.79 15.35
C ALA A 43 9.94 3.47 15.27
N LEU A 44 10.33 2.65 14.29
CA LEU A 44 11.74 2.34 14.03
C LEU A 44 12.50 3.57 13.51
N ALA A 45 11.91 4.33 12.59
CA ALA A 45 12.53 5.52 12.00
C ALA A 45 12.71 6.64 13.05
N VAL A 46 11.72 6.87 13.90
CA VAL A 46 11.81 7.84 15.01
C VAL A 46 12.89 7.41 15.99
N ALA A 47 12.93 6.14 16.39
CA ALA A 47 13.98 5.65 17.28
C ALA A 47 15.39 5.84 16.68
N ALA A 48 15.57 5.54 15.39
CA ALA A 48 16.84 5.74 14.71
C ALA A 48 17.23 7.24 14.62
N ALA A 49 16.26 8.12 14.34
CA ALA A 49 16.47 9.56 14.31
C ALA A 49 16.84 10.12 15.69
N GLU A 50 16.20 9.64 16.76
CA GLU A 50 16.55 10.00 18.14
C GLU A 50 17.96 9.58 18.54
N ASP A 51 18.40 8.39 18.10
CA ASP A 51 19.74 7.91 18.38
C ASP A 51 20.79 8.68 17.58
N MET A 52 20.50 9.02 16.33
CA MET A 52 21.37 9.84 15.48
C MET A 52 21.46 11.29 15.96
N ALA A 53 20.36 11.89 16.41
CA ALA A 53 20.35 13.28 16.89
C ALA A 53 21.00 13.42 18.29
N GLY A 54 21.05 12.35 19.08
CA GLY A 54 21.67 12.37 20.40
C GLY A 54 21.03 13.41 21.32
N GLU A 55 21.86 14.28 21.91
CA GLU A 55 21.43 15.38 22.78
C GLU A 55 20.77 16.54 22.03
N ALA A 56 20.86 16.59 20.69
CA ALA A 56 20.22 17.65 19.91
C ALA A 56 18.69 17.48 19.83
N PHE A 57 18.16 16.30 20.17
CA PHE A 57 16.72 16.03 20.24
C PHE A 57 16.33 15.68 21.69
N CYS A 58 15.97 16.71 22.44
CA CYS A 58 15.56 16.59 23.84
C CYS A 58 14.09 16.19 24.01
N GLY A 59 13.32 16.16 22.91
CA GLY A 59 11.88 15.87 22.96
C GLY A 59 11.10 17.05 23.52
N THR A 60 11.60 18.26 23.30
CA THR A 60 10.90 19.50 23.60
C THR A 60 9.66 19.64 22.72
N GLU A 61 8.73 20.51 23.07
CA GLU A 61 7.57 20.81 22.22
C GLU A 61 7.99 21.23 20.80
N ASP A 62 9.11 21.93 20.67
CA ASP A 62 9.66 22.36 19.37
C ASP A 62 10.14 21.16 18.55
N ASP A 63 10.82 20.21 19.19
CA ASP A 63 11.24 18.93 18.58
C ASP A 63 10.03 18.13 18.10
N ILE A 64 8.98 18.03 18.92
CA ILE A 64 7.76 17.30 18.58
C ILE A 64 7.01 17.99 17.43
N ARG A 65 6.93 19.33 17.43
CA ARG A 65 6.35 20.09 16.31
C ARG A 65 7.15 19.90 15.02
N ALA A 66 8.48 19.91 15.10
CA ALA A 66 9.36 19.65 13.95
C ALA A 66 9.14 18.24 13.39
N LEU A 67 9.05 17.22 14.26
CA LEU A 67 8.73 15.85 13.86
C LEU A 67 7.36 15.77 13.17
N ARG A 68 6.30 16.30 13.77
CA ARG A 68 4.94 16.29 13.18
C ARG A 68 4.93 16.96 11.81
N LYS A 69 5.64 18.10 11.66
CA LYS A 69 5.78 18.80 10.38
C LYS A 69 6.50 17.93 9.34
N ALA A 70 7.60 17.29 9.71
CA ALA A 70 8.34 16.39 8.82
C ALA A 70 7.49 15.20 8.34
N LEU A 71 6.71 14.60 9.25
CA LEU A 71 5.82 13.48 8.93
C LEU A 71 4.65 13.88 8.02
N SER A 72 4.11 15.10 8.19
CA SER A 72 2.96 15.56 7.39
C SER A 72 3.24 15.65 5.88
N GLY A 73 4.49 15.84 5.49
CA GLY A 73 4.93 15.92 4.09
C GLY A 73 5.45 14.60 3.52
N LEU A 74 5.34 13.50 4.27
CA LEU A 74 5.82 12.20 3.84
C LEU A 74 5.03 11.73 2.61
N PHE A 75 5.70 11.15 1.63
CA PHE A 75 4.99 10.49 0.53
C PHE A 75 5.89 9.43 -0.06
N TRP A 76 5.38 8.19 -0.12
CA TRP A 76 6.15 7.05 -0.60
C TRP A 76 5.35 6.27 -1.61
N TYR A 77 5.67 6.48 -2.89
CA TYR A 77 5.01 5.80 -4.01
C TYR A 77 5.21 4.28 -3.95
N GLY A 78 4.12 3.52 -4.09
CA GLY A 78 4.12 2.05 -4.10
C GLY A 78 4.16 1.41 -2.71
N ARG A 79 3.76 2.14 -1.67
CA ARG A 79 3.64 1.66 -0.29
C ARG A 79 2.24 1.96 0.23
N LEU A 80 1.25 1.27 -0.33
CA LEU A 80 -0.19 1.55 -0.20
C LEU A 80 -0.51 3.03 -0.39
N SER A 81 0.06 3.60 -1.45
CA SER A 81 -0.07 5.02 -1.75
C SER A 81 -1.47 5.30 -2.31
N VAL A 82 -2.18 6.24 -1.70
CA VAL A 82 -3.43 6.76 -2.26
C VAL A 82 -3.11 7.78 -3.35
N ILE A 83 -3.51 7.48 -4.59
CA ILE A 83 -3.29 8.32 -5.77
C ILE A 83 -4.51 9.21 -6.04
N ARG A 84 -5.71 8.67 -5.85
CA ARG A 84 -6.99 9.39 -5.94
C ARG A 84 -7.82 9.04 -4.71
N LYS A 85 -8.55 10.02 -4.17
CA LYS A 85 -9.36 9.84 -2.94
C LYS A 85 -10.80 9.41 -3.19
N ASP A 86 -11.39 9.80 -4.31
CA ASP A 86 -12.79 9.48 -4.61
C ASP A 86 -13.03 9.25 -6.12
N PRO A 87 -13.45 8.04 -6.54
CA PRO A 87 -13.30 6.81 -5.76
C PRO A 87 -11.80 6.52 -5.53
N ILE A 88 -11.48 5.91 -4.37
CA ILE A 88 -10.10 5.58 -3.98
C ILE A 88 -9.39 4.80 -5.09
N LEU A 89 -8.19 5.26 -5.47
CA LEU A 89 -7.20 4.52 -6.23
C LEU A 89 -5.95 4.37 -5.35
N MET A 90 -5.66 3.16 -4.92
CA MET A 90 -4.49 2.83 -4.09
C MET A 90 -3.51 1.96 -4.87
N VAL A 91 -2.21 2.12 -4.61
CA VAL A 91 -1.15 1.41 -5.32
C VAL A 91 -0.11 0.88 -4.35
N ASP A 92 0.22 -0.42 -4.44
CA ASP A 92 1.26 -1.05 -3.61
C ASP A 92 2.15 -2.02 -4.38
N CYS A 93 3.46 -1.95 -4.11
CA CYS A 93 4.47 -2.84 -4.70
C CYS A 93 4.47 -4.23 -4.03
N CYS A 94 3.31 -4.88 -4.03
CA CYS A 94 3.07 -6.20 -3.48
C CYS A 94 3.16 -7.27 -4.58
N ILE A 95 3.97 -8.31 -4.35
CA ILE A 95 4.25 -9.38 -5.32
C ILE A 95 4.11 -10.80 -4.74
N ASN A 96 3.56 -10.92 -3.53
CA ASN A 96 3.29 -12.20 -2.89
C ASN A 96 2.13 -12.13 -1.89
N ARG A 97 1.62 -13.31 -1.52
CA ARG A 97 0.49 -13.47 -0.59
C ARG A 97 0.68 -12.75 0.74
N VAL A 98 1.88 -12.80 1.32
CA VAL A 98 2.17 -12.17 2.62
C VAL A 98 2.09 -10.65 2.52
N SER A 99 2.64 -10.06 1.46
CA SER A 99 2.54 -8.61 1.22
C SER A 99 1.12 -8.14 0.92
N ALA A 100 0.28 -8.98 0.30
CA ALA A 100 -1.10 -8.62 -0.05
C ALA A 100 -1.99 -8.40 1.19
N ALA A 101 -1.65 -9.06 2.31
CA ALA A 101 -2.41 -8.96 3.55
C ALA A 101 -2.55 -7.51 4.05
N ALA A 102 -1.51 -6.68 3.89
CA ALA A 102 -1.56 -5.29 4.31
C ALA A 102 -2.52 -4.44 3.46
N ALA A 103 -2.63 -4.74 2.16
CA ALA A 103 -3.58 -4.07 1.28
C ALA A 103 -5.02 -4.45 1.63
N LEU A 104 -5.28 -5.74 1.86
CA LEU A 104 -6.59 -6.25 2.25
C LEU A 104 -7.03 -5.74 3.63
N GLU A 105 -6.11 -5.70 4.60
CA GLU A 105 -6.35 -5.09 5.92
C GLU A 105 -6.72 -3.61 5.76
N THR A 106 -5.97 -2.85 4.95
CA THR A 106 -6.26 -1.42 4.71
C THR A 106 -7.64 -1.20 4.08
N VAL A 107 -8.02 -2.02 3.10
CA VAL A 107 -9.36 -1.97 2.49
C VAL A 107 -10.45 -2.22 3.53
N CYS A 108 -10.25 -3.20 4.40
CA CYS A 108 -11.18 -3.52 5.48
C CYS A 108 -11.30 -2.40 6.51
N GLU A 109 -10.17 -1.85 6.98
CA GLU A 109 -10.11 -0.78 7.98
C GLU A 109 -10.72 0.54 7.49
N LEU A 110 -10.60 0.83 6.19
CA LEU A 110 -11.25 1.97 5.56
C LEU A 110 -12.74 1.73 5.27
N GLY A 111 -13.25 0.51 5.51
CA GLY A 111 -14.65 0.16 5.26
C GLY A 111 -15.04 0.22 3.78
N LEU A 112 -14.08 0.02 2.87
CA LEU A 112 -14.33 0.17 1.44
C LEU A 112 -15.15 -1.01 0.90
N THR A 113 -16.23 -0.69 0.20
CA THR A 113 -17.06 -1.63 -0.55
C THR A 113 -16.88 -1.44 -2.05
N ASP A 114 -17.24 -2.43 -2.87
CA ASP A 114 -17.06 -2.35 -4.33
C ASP A 114 -15.61 -2.06 -4.75
N VAL A 115 -14.70 -2.90 -4.24
CA VAL A 115 -13.25 -2.79 -4.50
C VAL A 115 -12.83 -3.81 -5.54
N THR A 116 -12.18 -3.34 -6.59
CA THR A 116 -11.51 -4.18 -7.59
C THR A 116 -10.00 -4.15 -7.36
N PHE A 117 -9.41 -5.33 -7.30
CA PHE A 117 -7.96 -5.50 -7.23
C PHE A 117 -7.41 -5.74 -8.63
N ILE A 118 -6.54 -4.83 -9.08
CA ILE A 118 -5.81 -4.95 -10.34
C ILE A 118 -4.42 -5.52 -10.02
N LEU A 119 -4.09 -6.69 -10.57
CA LEU A 119 -2.86 -7.42 -10.29
C LEU A 119 -1.91 -7.34 -11.49
N ALA A 120 -0.82 -6.59 -11.32
CA ALA A 120 0.31 -6.49 -12.23
C ALA A 120 1.52 -7.26 -11.67
N VAL A 121 1.31 -8.55 -11.35
CA VAL A 121 2.32 -9.44 -10.75
C VAL A 121 2.87 -10.40 -11.82
N PRO A 122 4.19 -10.37 -12.12
CA PRO A 122 4.81 -11.21 -13.15
C PRO A 122 4.80 -12.70 -12.82
N ASP A 123 5.03 -13.52 -13.85
CA ASP A 123 5.02 -14.98 -13.75
C ASP A 123 6.08 -15.56 -12.81
N ASP A 124 7.22 -14.88 -12.65
CA ASP A 124 8.30 -15.30 -11.77
C ASP A 124 8.03 -14.94 -10.29
N LYS A 125 6.89 -14.30 -10.00
CA LYS A 125 6.42 -13.92 -8.67
C LYS A 125 5.15 -14.69 -8.28
N ASP A 126 4.73 -14.51 -7.04
CA ASP A 126 3.59 -15.21 -6.45
C ASP A 126 2.26 -14.52 -6.79
N TYR A 127 1.92 -14.43 -8.08
CA TYR A 127 0.65 -13.86 -8.54
C TYR A 127 -0.55 -14.70 -8.06
N GLU A 128 -0.40 -16.02 -8.00
CA GLU A 128 -1.44 -16.94 -7.55
C GLU A 128 -1.74 -16.74 -6.06
N GLY A 129 -0.72 -16.64 -5.21
CA GLY A 129 -0.90 -16.38 -3.79
C GLY A 129 -1.55 -15.03 -3.51
N VAL A 130 -1.21 -13.99 -4.29
CA VAL A 130 -1.89 -12.69 -4.23
C VAL A 130 -3.36 -12.83 -4.64
N ALA A 131 -3.65 -13.46 -5.79
CA ALA A 131 -5.01 -13.64 -6.28
C ALA A 131 -5.87 -14.44 -5.30
N ARG A 132 -5.34 -15.52 -4.70
CA ARG A 132 -6.03 -16.32 -3.68
C ARG A 132 -6.36 -15.48 -2.44
N ALA A 133 -5.42 -14.69 -1.92
CA ALA A 133 -5.67 -13.83 -0.77
C ALA A 133 -6.79 -12.81 -1.04
N VAL A 134 -6.83 -12.25 -2.24
CA VAL A 134 -7.89 -11.33 -2.66
C VAL A 134 -9.24 -12.05 -2.81
N ALA A 135 -9.26 -13.21 -3.46
CA ALA A 135 -10.46 -14.00 -3.69
C ALA A 135 -11.09 -14.49 -2.38
N GLU A 136 -10.27 -14.86 -1.38
CA GLU A 136 -10.71 -15.24 -0.03
C GLU A 136 -11.47 -14.12 0.70
N LYS A 137 -11.29 -12.87 0.29
CA LYS A 137 -12.04 -11.71 0.80
C LYS A 137 -13.24 -11.33 -0.08
N GLY A 138 -13.50 -12.06 -1.16
CA GLY A 138 -14.64 -11.86 -2.05
C GLY A 138 -14.53 -10.63 -2.96
N HIS A 139 -13.32 -10.10 -3.17
CA HIS A 139 -13.12 -8.95 -4.05
C HIS A 139 -12.96 -9.37 -5.52
N ARG A 140 -13.32 -8.48 -6.44
CA ARG A 140 -13.12 -8.68 -7.89
C ARG A 140 -11.62 -8.58 -8.23
N ILE A 141 -11.17 -9.46 -9.12
CA ILE A 141 -9.76 -9.55 -9.55
C ILE A 141 -9.66 -9.28 -11.05
N VAL A 142 -8.78 -8.35 -11.41
CA VAL A 142 -8.37 -8.07 -12.78
C VAL A 142 -6.86 -8.29 -12.90
N LEU A 143 -6.44 -9.24 -13.72
CA LEU A 143 -5.04 -9.40 -14.10
C LEU A 143 -4.67 -8.38 -15.18
N THR A 144 -3.45 -7.87 -15.11
CA THR A 144 -2.88 -7.02 -16.14
C THR A 144 -1.37 -7.22 -16.22
N LYS A 145 -0.76 -6.62 -17.23
CA LYS A 145 0.70 -6.54 -17.39
C LYS A 145 1.19 -5.10 -17.31
N VAL A 146 2.50 -4.98 -17.08
CA VAL A 146 3.25 -3.72 -17.20
C VAL A 146 4.33 -3.84 -18.26
N ALA A 147 4.66 -2.74 -18.92
CA ALA A 147 5.64 -2.68 -19.98
C ALA A 147 7.06 -2.71 -19.41
N ASN A 148 7.59 -3.92 -19.21
CA ASN A 148 9.00 -4.15 -18.87
C ASN A 148 9.55 -5.36 -19.66
N PRO A 149 10.62 -5.20 -20.47
CA PRO A 149 11.24 -6.31 -21.22
C PRO A 149 11.69 -7.51 -20.37
N HIS A 150 11.93 -7.29 -19.06
CA HIS A 150 12.41 -8.31 -18.15
C HIS A 150 11.29 -9.08 -17.43
N TYR A 151 10.05 -8.58 -17.45
CA TYR A 151 8.92 -9.29 -16.85
C TYR A 151 8.12 -10.04 -17.90
N ARG A 152 7.67 -11.22 -17.49
CA ARG A 152 6.76 -12.03 -18.27
C ARG A 152 5.39 -12.04 -17.61
N PHE A 153 4.39 -11.92 -18.46
CA PHE A 153 2.97 -11.99 -18.14
C PHE A 153 2.37 -12.91 -19.21
N GLU A 154 2.69 -14.18 -19.11
CA GLU A 154 2.19 -15.21 -20.02
C GLU A 154 0.66 -15.31 -19.86
N GLY A 155 -0.05 -15.49 -20.97
CA GLY A 155 -1.52 -15.60 -20.95
C GLY A 155 -2.05 -16.75 -20.09
N ILE A 156 -1.16 -17.68 -19.70
CA ILE A 156 -1.44 -18.83 -18.85
C ILE A 156 -1.85 -18.45 -17.42
N GLN A 157 -1.54 -17.23 -16.93
CA GLN A 157 -1.95 -16.82 -15.58
C GLN A 157 -3.47 -16.93 -15.40
N LEU A 158 -4.24 -16.44 -16.38
CA LEU A 158 -5.70 -16.46 -16.31
C LEU A 158 -6.23 -17.90 -16.31
N GLU A 159 -5.65 -18.77 -17.14
CA GLU A 159 -6.04 -20.18 -17.24
C GLU A 159 -5.76 -20.91 -15.92
N ARG A 160 -4.56 -20.75 -15.35
CA ARG A 160 -4.18 -21.36 -14.07
C ARG A 160 -5.07 -20.92 -12.91
N LEU A 161 -5.41 -19.62 -12.85
CA LEU A 161 -6.30 -19.13 -11.81
C LEU A 161 -7.73 -19.69 -11.97
N LYS A 162 -8.21 -19.84 -13.21
CA LYS A 162 -9.50 -20.50 -13.48
C LYS A 162 -9.49 -21.98 -13.08
N GLU A 163 -8.43 -22.72 -13.40
CA GLU A 163 -8.25 -24.11 -12.98
C GLU A 163 -8.20 -24.24 -11.45
N ALA A 164 -7.63 -23.24 -10.77
CA ALA A 164 -7.62 -23.12 -9.33
C ALA A 164 -8.98 -22.70 -8.72
N GLY A 165 -10.00 -22.45 -9.53
CA GLY A 165 -11.35 -22.06 -9.11
C GLY A 165 -11.53 -20.57 -8.82
N LEU A 166 -10.62 -19.71 -9.24
CA LEU A 166 -10.72 -18.26 -9.04
C LEU A 166 -11.37 -17.57 -10.25
N SER A 167 -12.29 -16.66 -9.97
CA SER A 167 -12.90 -15.80 -10.98
C SER A 167 -12.06 -14.55 -11.19
N CYS A 168 -11.40 -14.46 -12.34
CA CYS A 168 -10.53 -13.35 -12.70
C CYS A 168 -10.82 -12.90 -14.14
N GLU A 169 -10.61 -11.62 -14.40
CA GLU A 169 -10.60 -11.04 -15.75
C GLU A 169 -9.16 -10.69 -16.15
N TYR A 170 -8.89 -10.56 -17.45
CA TYR A 170 -7.60 -10.08 -17.95
C TYR A 170 -7.80 -8.83 -18.79
N VAL A 171 -7.03 -7.78 -18.50
CA VAL A 171 -6.99 -6.53 -19.25
C VAL A 171 -5.54 -6.29 -19.71
N PRO A 172 -5.29 -5.90 -20.97
CA PRO A 172 -3.95 -5.93 -21.56
C PRO A 172 -2.97 -4.86 -21.05
N ASP A 173 -3.46 -3.83 -20.35
CA ASP A 173 -2.61 -2.77 -19.80
C ASP A 173 -3.25 -2.10 -18.58
N LEU A 174 -2.38 -1.53 -17.75
CA LEU A 174 -2.78 -0.95 -16.46
C LEU A 174 -3.72 0.25 -16.61
N LYS A 175 -3.54 1.07 -17.65
CA LYS A 175 -4.38 2.26 -17.88
C LYS A 175 -5.81 1.85 -18.22
N THR A 176 -5.98 0.90 -19.13
CA THR A 176 -7.28 0.37 -19.50
C THR A 176 -7.96 -0.31 -18.31
N ALA A 177 -7.21 -1.05 -17.49
CA ALA A 177 -7.76 -1.72 -16.30
C ALA A 177 -8.30 -0.71 -15.27
N ILE A 178 -7.53 0.34 -14.98
CA ILE A 178 -7.94 1.39 -14.03
C ILE A 178 -9.16 2.16 -14.56
N ASN A 179 -9.13 2.57 -15.84
CA ASN A 179 -10.20 3.38 -16.42
C ASN A 179 -11.49 2.59 -16.67
N GLY A 180 -11.39 1.28 -16.89
CA GLY A 180 -12.54 0.40 -17.10
C GLY A 180 -13.23 -0.06 -15.81
N THR A 181 -12.71 0.34 -14.66
CA THR A 181 -13.25 -0.06 -13.35
C THR A 181 -14.06 1.07 -12.72
N SER A 182 -15.32 0.78 -12.37
CA SER A 182 -16.13 1.61 -11.48
C SER A 182 -15.80 1.32 -10.02
N GLY A 183 -15.98 2.31 -9.14
CA GLY A 183 -15.74 2.11 -7.70
C GLY A 183 -14.27 2.21 -7.31
N HIS A 184 -13.92 1.60 -6.17
CA HIS A 184 -12.57 1.68 -5.60
C HIS A 184 -11.61 0.70 -6.28
N VAL A 185 -10.36 1.13 -6.44
CA VAL A 185 -9.32 0.36 -7.13
C VAL A 185 -8.10 0.22 -6.24
N VAL A 186 -7.60 -1.01 -6.12
CA VAL A 186 -6.31 -1.29 -5.50
C VAL A 186 -5.42 -1.98 -6.54
N VAL A 187 -4.32 -1.34 -6.91
CA VAL A 187 -3.33 -1.91 -7.84
C VAL A 187 -2.19 -2.53 -7.04
N LEU A 188 -1.97 -3.83 -7.24
CA LEU A 188 -0.85 -4.58 -6.64
C LEU A 188 0.07 -5.08 -7.74
N GLY A 189 1.39 -4.95 -7.56
CA GLY A 189 2.34 -5.41 -8.56
C GLY A 189 3.78 -5.11 -8.22
N THR A 190 4.64 -5.12 -9.25
CA THR A 190 6.06 -4.79 -9.08
C THR A 190 6.30 -3.29 -9.00
N THR A 191 7.50 -2.90 -8.59
CA THR A 191 7.93 -1.50 -8.59
C THR A 191 7.89 -0.82 -9.96
N ASP A 192 7.95 -1.58 -11.07
CA ASP A 192 7.92 -1.00 -12.42
C ASP A 192 6.56 -0.41 -12.79
N MET A 193 5.46 -0.93 -12.21
CA MET A 193 4.13 -0.37 -12.43
C MET A 193 4.06 1.11 -12.02
N LEU A 194 4.87 1.53 -11.05
CA LEU A 194 4.91 2.91 -10.56
C LEU A 194 5.32 3.90 -11.66
N LYS A 195 6.12 3.48 -12.65
CA LYS A 195 6.50 4.34 -13.78
C LYS A 195 5.27 4.68 -14.63
N GLU A 196 4.38 3.72 -14.84
CA GLU A 196 3.14 3.91 -15.59
C GLU A 196 2.13 4.72 -14.79
N ILE A 197 1.91 4.37 -13.51
CA ILE A 197 1.03 5.13 -12.60
C ILE A 197 1.47 6.60 -12.53
N LYS A 198 2.76 6.89 -12.32
CA LYS A 198 3.25 8.28 -12.24
C LYS A 198 3.04 9.07 -13.54
N ARG A 199 3.11 8.40 -14.70
CA ARG A 199 2.82 9.03 -16.00
C ARG A 199 1.33 9.33 -16.17
N MET A 200 0.46 8.50 -15.59
CA MET A 200 -0.99 8.71 -15.56
C MET A 200 -1.37 9.82 -14.59
N ASP A 201 -0.84 9.80 -13.38
CA ASP A 201 -1.08 10.78 -12.30
C ASP A 201 -0.73 12.21 -12.72
N ARG A 202 0.38 12.41 -13.46
CA ARG A 202 0.72 13.73 -14.04
C ARG A 202 -0.25 14.24 -15.11
N ARG A 203 -1.19 13.42 -15.57
CA ARG A 203 -2.14 13.72 -16.65
C ARG A 203 -3.60 13.61 -16.18
N MET A 204 -3.83 13.32 -14.89
CA MET A 204 -5.14 13.29 -14.23
C MET A 204 -5.33 14.57 -13.42
#